data_AF-A0AAJ7J4M0-F1
#
_entry.id   AF-A0AAJ7J4M0-F1
#
_cell.length_a   1.000
_cell.length_b   1.000
_cell.length_c   1.000
_cell.angle_alpha   90.00
_cell.angle_beta   90.00
_cell.angle_gamma   90.00
#
_symmetry.space_group_name_H-M   'P 1'
#
loop_
_entity.id
_entity.type
_entity.pdbx_description
1 polymer ?
#
loop_
_entity_poly.entity_id
_entity_poly.type
_entity_poly.pdbx_seq_one_letter_code
_entity_poly.pdbx_strand_id
1 'polypeptide(L)'
;MTTRINENMESNNEYPRPKYRQSKPISTSHVSESRSITFHDVVLTHVRRFDSRTNLSQDNAIYATPKEKNYFTENNIYDTFHFLLCHIIVDQPEDPVQYLNRLIDDLILFRAGLKNPRLLWTEKHVDAMFKNVAPCGSDLLSLDDYKTAMKSLGIRSYDPCPEQTVPGYVNRQTFRREASNDMKRELIYMIDAKQRVKCLDSLARQT
;
A
#
# COMPACT_ATOMS: atom_id res chain seq x y z
N MET A 1 26.02 -45.18 14.64
CA MET A 1 25.94 -44.12 15.67
C MET A 1 25.75 -42.81 14.94
N THR A 2 24.51 -42.33 14.89
CA THR A 2 24.08 -41.26 13.98
C THR A 2 23.57 -40.11 14.85
N THR A 3 24.34 -39.03 14.93
CA THR A 3 24.00 -37.87 15.74
C THR A 3 23.17 -36.90 14.91
N ARG A 4 21.89 -36.74 15.26
CA ARG A 4 21.00 -35.69 14.76
C ARG A 4 21.32 -34.39 15.52
N ILE A 5 21.59 -33.31 14.79
CA ILE A 5 21.65 -31.96 15.32
C ILE A 5 20.26 -31.34 15.09
N ASN A 6 19.61 -30.95 16.19
CA ASN A 6 18.41 -30.11 16.21
C ASN A 6 18.85 -28.65 16.13
N GLU A 7 18.32 -27.90 15.16
CA GLU A 7 18.35 -26.44 15.18
C GLU A 7 16.90 -25.92 15.27
N ASN A 8 16.47 -25.69 16.51
CA ASN A 8 15.34 -24.81 16.81
C ASN A 8 15.92 -23.43 17.13
N MET A 9 15.82 -22.49 16.19
CA MET A 9 15.96 -21.05 16.43
C MET A 9 14.64 -20.36 16.09
N GLU A 10 13.70 -20.39 17.04
CA GLU A 10 12.60 -19.44 17.07
C GLU A 10 13.14 -18.13 17.67
N SER A 11 13.49 -17.17 16.82
CA SER A 11 13.77 -15.80 17.28
C SER A 11 12.45 -15.06 17.49
N ASN A 12 12.01 -15.00 18.74
CA ASN A 12 11.00 -14.05 19.21
C ASN A 12 11.56 -12.62 19.12
N ASN A 13 11.36 -11.95 17.98
CA ASN A 13 11.54 -10.51 17.87
C ASN A 13 10.21 -9.80 18.10
N GLU A 14 9.79 -9.78 19.36
CA GLU A 14 8.69 -8.94 19.83
C GLU A 14 9.23 -7.53 20.09
N TYR A 15 9.00 -6.62 19.14
CA TYR A 15 9.34 -5.20 19.33
C TYR A 15 8.34 -4.53 20.28
N PRO A 16 8.80 -3.70 21.23
CA PRO A 16 7.91 -3.00 22.16
C PRO A 16 7.03 -2.00 21.40
N ARG A 17 5.71 -2.12 21.57
CA ARG A 17 4.75 -1.15 21.04
C ARG A 17 4.83 0.18 21.81
N PRO A 18 4.68 1.34 21.14
CA PRO A 18 4.57 2.61 21.84
C PRO A 18 3.31 2.65 22.71
N LYS A 19 3.48 3.08 23.96
CA LYS A 19 2.37 3.29 24.91
C LYS A 19 1.57 4.52 24.47
N TYR A 20 0.35 4.30 23.99
CA TYR A 20 -0.60 5.39 23.77
C TYR A 20 -0.91 6.07 25.11
N ARG A 21 -0.71 7.40 25.14
CA ARG A 21 -1.03 8.28 26.26
C ARG A 21 -2.55 8.22 26.51
N GLN A 22 -2.97 7.64 27.63
CA GLN A 22 -4.37 7.68 28.06
C GLN A 22 -4.73 9.13 28.44
N SER A 23 -5.57 9.78 27.64
CA SER A 23 -6.22 11.04 28.01
C SER A 23 -7.42 10.76 28.92
N LYS A 24 -7.56 11.58 29.97
CA LYS A 24 -8.65 11.55 30.96
C LYS A 24 -10.02 11.82 30.31
N PRO A 25 -11.13 11.30 30.88
CA PRO A 25 -12.46 11.53 30.33
C PRO A 25 -12.92 12.95 30.64
N ILE A 26 -13.40 13.66 29.61
CA ILE A 26 -14.20 14.87 29.74
C ILE A 26 -15.64 14.48 29.46
N SER A 27 -16.49 14.49 30.48
CA SER A 27 -17.94 14.50 30.31
C SER A 27 -18.38 15.93 30.08
N THR A 28 -18.97 16.23 28.93
CA THR A 28 -20.19 17.06 28.81
C THR A 28 -20.77 16.92 27.42
N SER A 29 -22.07 16.71 27.40
CA SER A 29 -23.02 16.65 26.30
C SER A 29 -22.98 17.87 25.38
N HIS A 30 -22.80 17.64 24.08
CA HIS A 30 -23.50 18.36 23.01
C HIS A 30 -23.39 17.54 21.72
N VAL A 31 -24.54 17.19 21.14
CA VAL A 31 -24.65 16.49 19.86
C VAL A 31 -24.24 17.47 18.77
N SER A 32 -23.03 17.28 18.26
CA SER A 32 -22.55 17.86 17.01
C SER A 32 -21.95 16.71 16.25
N GLU A 33 -22.54 16.40 15.10
CA GLU A 33 -22.17 15.31 14.21
C GLU A 33 -20.74 15.50 13.73
N SER A 34 -19.81 15.06 14.57
CA SER A 34 -18.38 15.15 14.36
C SER A 34 -18.04 14.02 13.40
N ARG A 35 -17.98 14.32 12.11
CA ARG A 35 -17.27 13.45 11.16
C ARG A 35 -15.86 13.28 11.71
N SER A 36 -15.58 12.13 12.31
CA SER A 36 -14.26 11.80 12.81
C SER A 36 -13.32 11.80 11.61
N ILE A 37 -12.42 12.77 11.54
CA ILE A 37 -11.35 12.78 10.53
C ILE A 37 -10.54 11.50 10.77
N THR A 38 -10.70 10.53 9.88
CA THR A 38 -10.05 9.24 10.02
C THR A 38 -8.58 9.38 9.62
N PHE A 39 -7.73 8.48 10.11
CA PHE A 39 -6.34 8.37 9.65
C PHE A 39 -6.26 8.29 8.11
N HIS A 40 -7.27 7.69 7.48
CA HIS A 40 -7.45 7.66 6.04
C HIS A 40 -7.74 9.03 5.43
N ASP A 41 -8.52 9.90 6.09
CA ASP A 41 -8.70 11.29 5.63
C ASP A 41 -7.40 12.08 5.71
N VAL A 42 -6.58 11.83 6.74
CA VAL A 42 -5.25 12.46 6.85
C VAL A 42 -4.30 11.94 5.78
N VAL A 43 -4.21 10.61 5.59
CA VAL A 43 -3.34 10.00 4.57
C VAL A 43 -3.82 10.36 3.17
N LEU A 44 -5.11 10.26 2.84
CA LEU A 44 -5.62 10.73 1.55
C LEU A 44 -5.48 12.23 1.37
N THR A 45 -5.65 13.05 2.42
CA THR A 45 -5.41 14.49 2.30
C THR A 45 -3.94 14.76 2.04
N HIS A 46 -3.00 14.02 2.64
CA HIS A 46 -1.57 14.23 2.41
C HIS A 46 -1.08 13.60 1.09
N VAL A 47 -1.57 12.42 0.73
CA VAL A 47 -1.26 11.71 -0.52
C VAL A 47 -1.89 12.42 -1.71
N ARG A 48 -3.19 12.79 -1.66
CA ARG A 48 -3.81 13.60 -2.74
C ARG A 48 -3.22 15.00 -2.81
N ARG A 49 -2.82 15.61 -1.68
CA ARG A 49 -2.15 16.92 -1.69
C ARG A 49 -0.71 16.82 -2.15
N PHE A 50 -0.06 15.66 -2.03
CA PHE A 50 1.20 15.37 -2.70
C PHE A 50 0.97 15.21 -4.21
N ASP A 51 0.01 14.39 -4.66
CA ASP A 51 -0.34 14.24 -6.09
C ASP A 51 -0.75 15.57 -6.75
N SER A 52 -1.51 16.41 -6.04
CA SER A 52 -1.97 17.71 -6.54
C SER A 52 -0.86 18.78 -6.50
N ARG A 53 0.17 18.61 -5.65
CA ARG A 53 1.35 19.49 -5.61
C ARG A 53 2.49 18.98 -6.47
N THR A 54 2.48 17.71 -6.87
CA THR A 54 3.31 17.19 -7.95
C THR A 54 2.70 17.52 -9.33
N ASN A 55 2.30 18.78 -9.50
CA ASN A 55 2.69 19.54 -10.69
C ASN A 55 4.21 19.81 -10.70
N LEU A 56 5.03 18.86 -10.20
CA LEU A 56 6.45 18.76 -10.54
C LEU A 56 6.63 18.42 -12.03
N SER A 57 5.54 18.19 -12.76
CA SER A 57 5.55 17.79 -14.16
C SER A 57 5.61 18.94 -15.18
N GLN A 58 5.47 20.22 -14.83
CA GLN A 58 5.52 21.27 -15.86
C GLN A 58 6.56 22.36 -15.61
N ASP A 59 6.68 22.91 -14.40
CA ASP A 59 7.49 24.13 -14.25
C ASP A 59 8.97 23.87 -13.91
N ASN A 60 9.32 22.72 -13.32
CA ASN A 60 10.72 22.32 -13.09
C ASN A 60 11.28 21.40 -14.18
N ALA A 61 10.42 20.92 -15.09
CA ALA A 61 10.77 20.04 -16.20
C ALA A 61 11.32 20.78 -17.44
N ILE A 62 11.67 22.06 -17.26
CA ILE A 62 12.18 22.96 -18.31
C ILE A 62 13.64 22.62 -18.69
N TYR A 63 14.39 21.93 -17.82
CA TYR A 63 15.79 21.57 -18.06
C TYR A 63 16.08 20.07 -18.22
N ALA A 64 15.09 19.19 -17.99
CA ALA A 64 15.29 17.76 -18.13
C ALA A 64 15.27 17.35 -19.60
N THR A 65 16.38 16.80 -20.07
CA THR A 65 16.51 16.21 -21.40
C THR A 65 15.50 15.08 -21.60
N PRO A 66 15.06 14.80 -22.83
CA PRO A 66 14.19 13.65 -23.11
C PRO A 66 14.76 12.32 -22.59
N LYS A 67 16.08 12.18 -22.59
CA LYS A 67 16.80 11.01 -22.04
C LYS A 67 16.59 10.84 -20.54
N GLU A 68 16.65 11.93 -19.78
CA GLU A 68 16.40 11.90 -18.32
C GLU A 68 14.94 11.58 -18.03
N LYS A 69 14.00 12.19 -18.77
CA LYS A 69 12.57 11.88 -18.63
C LYS A 69 12.28 10.40 -18.88
N ASN A 70 12.90 9.81 -19.91
CA ASN A 70 12.79 8.38 -20.18
C ASN A 70 13.39 7.54 -19.05
N TYR A 71 14.58 7.88 -18.55
CA TYR A 71 15.20 7.15 -17.45
C TYR A 71 14.31 7.11 -16.19
N PHE A 72 13.71 8.23 -15.79
CA PHE A 72 12.82 8.27 -14.62
C PHE A 72 11.54 7.45 -14.82
N THR A 73 10.98 7.48 -16.03
CA THR A 73 9.74 6.78 -16.36
C THR A 73 9.97 5.28 -16.52
N GLU A 74 11.02 4.88 -17.24
CA GLU A 74 11.39 3.49 -17.48
C GLU A 74 11.82 2.76 -16.21
N ASN A 75 12.31 3.47 -15.20
CA ASN A 75 12.74 2.89 -13.93
C ASN A 75 11.76 3.17 -12.78
N ASN A 76 10.56 3.70 -13.07
CA ASN A 76 9.52 4.04 -12.08
C ASN A 76 10.08 4.82 -10.86
N ILE A 77 10.99 5.76 -11.12
CA ILE A 77 11.71 6.47 -10.05
C ILE A 77 10.72 7.30 -9.24
N TYR A 78 9.78 8.00 -9.91
CA TYR A 78 8.77 8.81 -9.23
C TYR A 78 7.89 7.98 -8.28
N ASP A 79 7.32 6.88 -8.76
CA ASP A 79 6.48 6.01 -7.93
C ASP A 79 7.28 5.42 -6.76
N THR A 80 8.54 5.02 -6.99
CA THR A 80 9.43 4.48 -5.94
C THR A 80 9.70 5.52 -4.86
N PHE A 81 10.10 6.74 -5.22
CA PHE A 81 10.37 7.80 -4.24
C PHE A 81 9.10 8.24 -3.51
N HIS A 82 7.95 8.29 -4.20
CA HIS A 82 6.66 8.57 -3.58
C HIS A 82 6.33 7.53 -2.51
N PHE A 83 6.52 6.24 -2.81
CA PHE A 83 6.33 5.16 -1.85
C PHE A 83 7.23 5.29 -0.61
N LEU A 84 8.53 5.55 -0.82
CA LEU A 84 9.47 5.77 0.29
C LEU A 84 9.05 6.95 1.18
N LEU A 85 8.64 8.05 0.55
CA LEU A 85 8.20 9.25 1.27
C LEU A 85 6.91 8.99 2.07
N CYS A 86 5.95 8.27 1.49
CA CYS A 86 4.71 7.89 2.18
C CYS A 86 5.01 7.10 3.46
N HIS A 87 5.96 6.16 3.42
CA HIS A 87 6.39 5.43 4.61
C HIS A 87 6.96 6.34 5.70
N ILE A 88 7.79 7.34 5.35
CA ILE A 88 8.32 8.30 6.32
C ILE A 88 7.18 9.14 6.95
N ILE A 89 6.24 9.61 6.13
CA ILE A 89 5.13 10.46 6.60
C ILE A 89 4.21 9.69 7.56
N VAL A 90 3.96 8.42 7.26
CA VAL A 90 3.09 7.54 8.04
C VAL A 90 3.75 7.11 9.34
N ASP A 91 4.99 6.65 9.29
CA ASP A 91 5.66 6.07 10.47
C ASP A 91 6.37 7.12 11.34
N GLN A 92 6.66 8.30 10.80
CA GLN A 92 7.35 9.42 11.46
C GLN A 92 8.57 8.95 12.29
N PRO A 93 9.52 8.24 11.69
CA PRO A 93 10.68 7.71 12.40
C PRO A 93 11.56 8.84 12.96
N GLU A 94 12.16 8.61 14.12
CA GLU A 94 13.12 9.54 14.74
C GLU A 94 14.37 9.74 13.87
N ASP A 95 14.85 8.67 13.23
CA ASP A 95 15.91 8.70 12.22
C ASP A 95 15.35 8.27 10.85
N PRO A 96 14.94 9.22 9.99
CA PRO A 96 14.37 8.90 8.68
C PRO A 96 15.41 8.31 7.72
N VAL A 97 16.69 8.63 7.86
CA VAL A 97 17.74 8.12 6.97
C VAL A 97 17.98 6.64 7.24
N GLN A 98 18.15 6.26 8.51
CA GLN A 98 18.30 4.85 8.88
C GLN A 98 17.05 4.04 8.55
N TYR A 99 15.86 4.62 8.76
CA TYR A 99 14.61 3.98 8.38
C TYR A 99 14.55 3.68 6.87
N LEU A 100 14.90 4.66 6.02
CA LEU A 100 14.92 4.47 4.57
C LEU A 100 15.91 3.40 4.12
N ASN A 101 17.10 3.33 4.72
CA ASN A 101 18.06 2.27 4.41
C ASN A 101 17.45 0.88 4.64
N ARG A 102 16.81 0.67 5.80
CA ARG A 102 16.14 -0.59 6.11
C ARG A 102 14.95 -0.88 5.18
N LEU A 103 14.21 0.15 4.78
CA LEU A 103 13.10 0.01 3.84
C LEU A 103 13.61 -0.43 2.46
N ILE A 104 14.69 0.17 1.98
CA ILE A 104 15.32 -0.21 0.70
C ILE A 104 15.88 -1.63 0.76
N ASP A 105 16.57 -2.01 1.85
CA ASP A 105 17.06 -3.38 2.05
C ASP A 105 15.91 -4.39 1.97
N ASP A 106 14.78 -4.07 2.59
CA ASP A 106 13.59 -4.93 2.57
C ASP A 106 12.97 -5.04 1.18
N LEU A 107 12.97 -3.97 0.39
CA LEU A 107 12.55 -4.00 -1.00
C LEU A 107 13.49 -4.85 -1.86
N ILE A 108 14.81 -4.78 -1.63
CA ILE A 108 15.81 -5.61 -2.33
C ILE A 108 15.59 -7.09 -2.00
N LEU A 109 15.41 -7.43 -0.72
CA LEU A 109 15.14 -8.80 -0.27
C LEU A 109 13.81 -9.32 -0.79
N PHE A 110 12.77 -8.49 -0.81
CA PHE A 110 11.47 -8.85 -1.38
C PHE A 110 11.59 -9.14 -2.88
N ARG A 111 12.30 -8.29 -3.64
CA ARG A 111 12.55 -8.51 -5.08
C ARG A 111 13.31 -9.82 -5.33
N ALA A 112 14.19 -10.22 -4.43
CA ALA A 112 14.90 -11.49 -4.49
C ALA A 112 14.06 -12.71 -4.03
N GLY A 113 12.81 -12.50 -3.60
CA GLY A 113 11.95 -13.56 -3.05
C GLY A 113 12.36 -14.03 -1.66
N LEU A 114 13.24 -13.28 -0.97
CA LEU A 114 13.82 -13.67 0.33
C LEU A 114 13.05 -13.09 1.53
N LYS A 115 12.14 -12.13 1.30
CA LYS A 115 11.36 -11.47 2.35
C LYS A 115 9.97 -11.10 1.85
N ASN A 116 9.00 -11.00 2.76
CA ASN A 116 7.72 -10.37 2.45
C ASN A 116 7.87 -8.85 2.29
N PRO A 117 7.05 -8.22 1.43
CA PRO A 117 7.14 -6.79 1.21
C PRO A 117 6.67 -6.01 2.42
N ARG A 118 7.30 -4.87 2.69
CA ARG A 118 6.66 -3.83 3.51
C ARG A 118 5.66 -3.09 2.66
N LEU A 119 4.38 -3.23 3.01
CA LEU A 119 3.29 -2.50 2.38
C LEU A 119 2.94 -1.28 3.24
N LEU A 120 2.52 -0.20 2.59
CA LEU A 120 2.00 0.99 3.28
C LEU A 120 0.69 0.66 4.03
N TRP A 121 -0.14 -0.16 3.40
CA TRP A 121 -1.40 -0.62 3.96
C TRP A 121 -1.22 -1.98 4.62
N THR A 122 -1.60 -2.07 5.90
CA THR A 122 -1.65 -3.33 6.64
C THR A 122 -3.05 -3.95 6.54
N GLU A 123 -3.20 -5.21 6.97
CA GLU A 123 -4.52 -5.86 7.01
C GLU A 123 -5.55 -5.05 7.81
N LYS A 124 -5.12 -4.34 8.87
CA LYS A 124 -5.99 -3.45 9.66
C LYS A 124 -6.51 -2.28 8.84
N HIS A 125 -5.69 -1.74 7.93
CA HIS A 125 -6.09 -0.65 7.04
C HIS A 125 -7.08 -1.17 5.98
N VAL A 126 -6.82 -2.35 5.40
CA VAL A 126 -7.74 -3.01 4.48
C VAL A 126 -9.08 -3.30 5.17
N ASP A 127 -9.05 -3.72 6.43
CA ASP A 127 -10.25 -3.95 7.22
C ASP A 127 -11.06 -2.71 7.53
N ALA A 128 -10.37 -1.62 7.83
CA ALA A 128 -11.01 -0.32 8.04
C ALA A 128 -11.63 0.18 6.73
N MET A 129 -10.92 0.02 5.60
CA MET A 129 -11.45 0.35 4.28
C MET A 129 -12.73 -0.42 3.98
N PHE A 130 -12.74 -1.74 4.21
CA PHE A 130 -13.94 -2.55 4.04
C PHE A 130 -15.12 -1.99 4.85
N LYS A 131 -14.91 -1.70 6.14
CA LYS A 131 -15.96 -1.17 7.03
C LYS A 131 -16.44 0.23 6.62
N ASN A 132 -15.57 1.04 6.03
CA ASN A 132 -15.90 2.40 5.61
C ASN A 132 -16.78 2.41 4.36
N VAL A 133 -16.60 1.45 3.45
CA VAL A 133 -17.37 1.39 2.20
C VAL A 133 -18.59 0.47 2.34
N ALA A 134 -18.51 -0.57 3.17
CA ALA A 134 -19.63 -1.47 3.40
C ALA A 134 -20.83 -0.72 4.00
N PRO A 135 -22.06 -0.96 3.50
CA PRO A 135 -23.27 -0.53 4.16
C PRO A 135 -23.28 -0.98 5.63
N CYS A 136 -23.76 -0.13 6.53
CA CYS A 136 -23.61 -0.29 7.98
C CYS A 136 -23.85 -1.74 8.47
N GLY A 137 -22.79 -2.43 8.89
CA GLY A 137 -22.84 -3.79 9.43
C GLY A 137 -22.87 -4.93 8.42
N SER A 138 -22.76 -4.66 7.12
CA SER A 138 -22.69 -5.70 6.07
C SER A 138 -21.30 -6.34 6.01
N ASP A 139 -21.26 -7.66 5.87
CA ASP A 139 -20.05 -8.44 5.55
C ASP A 139 -19.85 -8.65 4.04
N LEU A 140 -20.66 -7.97 3.23
CA LEU A 140 -20.63 -7.99 1.76
C LEU A 140 -20.45 -6.57 1.21
N LEU A 141 -19.65 -6.46 0.15
CA LEU A 141 -19.50 -5.28 -0.69
C LEU A 141 -20.15 -5.53 -2.04
N SER A 142 -20.87 -4.55 -2.59
CA SER A 142 -21.22 -4.57 -4.00
C SER A 142 -19.95 -4.50 -4.87
N LEU A 143 -20.04 -4.90 -6.15
CA LEU A 143 -18.89 -4.77 -7.07
C LEU A 143 -18.44 -3.31 -7.24
N ASP A 144 -19.34 -2.33 -7.13
CA ASP A 144 -18.97 -0.92 -7.28
C ASP A 144 -18.29 -0.36 -6.02
N ASP A 145 -18.74 -0.80 -4.85
CA ASP A 145 -18.07 -0.52 -3.57
C ASP A 145 -16.68 -1.16 -3.53
N TYR A 146 -16.56 -2.40 -4.00
CA TYR A 146 -15.28 -3.07 -4.16
C TYR A 146 -14.32 -2.26 -5.03
N LYS A 147 -14.74 -1.85 -6.25
CA LYS A 147 -13.91 -1.01 -7.14
C LYS A 147 -13.50 0.31 -6.49
N THR A 148 -14.42 0.93 -5.74
CA THR A 148 -14.18 2.18 -5.02
C THR A 148 -13.15 1.99 -3.91
N ALA A 149 -13.26 0.91 -3.14
CA ALA A 149 -12.32 0.55 -2.09
C ALA A 149 -10.93 0.25 -2.66
N MET A 150 -10.83 -0.53 -3.74
CA MET A 150 -9.55 -0.85 -4.42
C MET A 150 -8.85 0.42 -4.90
N LYS A 151 -9.57 1.33 -5.56
CA LYS A 151 -9.03 2.64 -5.98
C LYS A 151 -8.60 3.49 -4.80
N SER A 152 -9.36 3.48 -3.69
CA SER A 152 -9.02 4.25 -2.49
C SER A 152 -7.77 3.73 -1.78
N LEU A 153 -7.46 2.45 -1.93
CA LEU A 153 -6.20 1.84 -1.50
C LEU A 153 -5.01 2.18 -2.42
N GLY A 154 -5.24 2.90 -3.52
CA GLY A 154 -4.22 3.28 -4.50
C GLY A 154 -3.86 2.17 -5.50
N ILE A 155 -4.68 1.11 -5.58
CA ILE A 155 -4.45 -0.01 -6.49
C ILE A 155 -4.95 0.39 -7.88
N ARG A 156 -4.06 0.37 -8.89
CA ARG A 156 -4.34 0.81 -10.26
C ARG A 156 -4.81 -0.34 -11.14
N SER A 157 -4.25 -1.53 -10.93
CA SER A 157 -4.61 -2.75 -11.66
C SER A 157 -5.16 -3.80 -10.70
N TYR A 158 -6.41 -4.23 -10.92
CA TYR A 158 -7.08 -5.27 -10.14
C TYR A 158 -8.18 -5.93 -10.99
N ASP A 159 -8.63 -7.12 -10.59
CA ASP A 159 -9.79 -7.77 -11.21
C ASP A 159 -11.09 -7.05 -10.79
N PRO A 160 -11.84 -6.43 -11.71
CA PRO A 160 -13.08 -5.74 -11.38
C PRO A 160 -14.25 -6.68 -11.04
N CYS A 161 -14.08 -7.99 -11.27
CA CYS A 161 -15.09 -9.03 -11.07
C CYS A 161 -14.48 -10.24 -10.33
N PRO A 162 -13.97 -10.04 -9.10
CA PRO A 162 -13.30 -11.11 -8.34
C PRO A 162 -14.28 -12.19 -7.91
N GLU A 163 -13.80 -13.23 -7.25
CA GLU A 163 -14.64 -14.31 -6.69
C GLU A 163 -15.82 -13.76 -5.88
N GLN A 164 -17.04 -14.06 -6.32
CA GLN A 164 -18.26 -13.53 -5.73
C GLN A 164 -18.89 -14.59 -4.82
N THR A 165 -19.25 -14.21 -3.60
CA THR A 165 -19.98 -15.11 -2.69
C THR A 165 -21.45 -15.18 -3.03
N VAL A 166 -21.99 -14.05 -3.48
CA VAL A 166 -23.34 -13.90 -4.01
C VAL A 166 -23.20 -13.10 -5.30
N PRO A 167 -23.99 -13.37 -6.36
CA PRO A 167 -23.91 -12.59 -7.59
C PRO A 167 -24.02 -11.08 -7.31
N GLY A 168 -23.02 -10.32 -7.76
CA GLY A 168 -22.86 -8.89 -7.55
C GLY A 168 -22.12 -8.49 -6.27
N TYR A 169 -21.72 -9.45 -5.42
CA TYR A 169 -21.17 -9.16 -4.09
C TYR A 169 -19.89 -9.93 -3.75
N VAL A 170 -18.97 -9.21 -3.11
CA VAL A 170 -17.67 -9.68 -2.64
C VAL A 170 -17.69 -9.69 -1.12
N ASN A 171 -17.33 -10.82 -0.50
CA ASN A 171 -17.23 -10.91 0.95
C ASN A 171 -15.91 -10.29 1.46
N ARG A 172 -15.86 -10.05 2.78
CA ARG A 172 -14.68 -9.53 3.49
C ARG A 172 -13.38 -10.31 3.24
N GLN A 173 -13.45 -11.64 3.17
CA GLN A 173 -12.27 -12.49 3.00
C GLN A 173 -11.71 -12.37 1.58
N THR A 174 -12.56 -12.41 0.56
CA THR A 174 -12.17 -12.19 -0.83
C THR A 174 -11.56 -10.80 -0.99
N PHE A 175 -12.22 -9.76 -0.47
CA PHE A 175 -11.68 -8.40 -0.55
C PHE A 175 -10.27 -8.28 0.05
N ARG A 176 -10.06 -8.84 1.26
CA ARG A 176 -8.73 -8.84 1.90
C ARG A 176 -7.69 -9.52 1.03
N ARG A 177 -8.03 -10.70 0.48
CA ARG A 177 -7.12 -11.49 -0.34
C ARG A 177 -6.75 -10.75 -1.62
N GLU A 178 -7.73 -10.25 -2.36
CA GLU A 178 -7.49 -9.52 -3.61
C GLU A 178 -6.70 -8.23 -3.34
N ALA A 179 -7.14 -7.39 -2.39
CA ALA A 179 -6.43 -6.16 -2.04
C ALA A 179 -4.96 -6.41 -1.64
N SER A 180 -4.70 -7.42 -0.80
CA SER A 180 -3.34 -7.75 -0.39
C SER A 180 -2.49 -8.25 -1.54
N ASN A 181 -3.05 -9.08 -2.42
CA ASN A 181 -2.33 -9.60 -3.58
C ASN A 181 -2.03 -8.49 -4.59
N ASP A 182 -3.01 -7.62 -4.84
CA ASP A 182 -2.86 -6.49 -5.75
C ASP A 182 -1.85 -5.45 -5.26
N MET A 183 -1.84 -5.13 -3.97
CA MET A 183 -0.80 -4.25 -3.39
C MET A 183 0.61 -4.83 -3.59
N LYS A 184 0.77 -6.14 -3.43
CA LYS A 184 2.06 -6.80 -3.69
C LYS A 184 2.42 -6.73 -5.17
N ARG A 185 1.46 -6.94 -6.08
CA ARG A 185 1.66 -6.80 -7.52
C ARG A 185 2.09 -5.38 -7.88
N GLU A 186 1.37 -4.36 -7.39
CA GLU A 186 1.72 -2.95 -7.59
C GLU A 186 3.14 -2.64 -7.12
N LEU A 187 3.53 -3.14 -5.94
CA LEU A 187 4.88 -2.96 -5.44
C LEU A 187 5.94 -3.62 -6.34
N ILE A 188 5.67 -4.84 -6.84
CA ILE A 188 6.56 -5.52 -7.80
C ILE A 188 6.68 -4.69 -9.09
N TYR A 189 5.57 -4.22 -9.65
CA TYR A 189 5.58 -3.38 -10.84
C TYR A 189 6.39 -2.11 -10.64
N MET A 190 6.30 -1.51 -9.45
CA MET A 190 7.05 -0.32 -9.08
C MET A 190 8.56 -0.60 -9.02
N ILE A 191 9.01 -1.66 -8.32
CA ILE A 191 10.44 -1.92 -8.06
C ILE A 191 11.16 -2.75 -9.15
N ASP A 192 10.42 -3.39 -10.05
CA ASP A 192 10.95 -4.22 -11.14
C ASP A 192 10.36 -3.81 -12.49
N ALA A 193 10.72 -2.59 -12.92
CA ALA A 193 10.21 -2.00 -14.16
C ALA A 193 10.51 -2.82 -15.43
N LYS A 194 11.47 -3.75 -15.39
CA LYS A 194 11.82 -4.65 -16.51
C LYS A 194 10.74 -5.70 -16.81
N GLN A 195 9.78 -5.92 -15.92
CA GLN A 195 8.65 -6.85 -16.20
C GLN A 195 7.63 -6.30 -17.20
N ARG A 196 7.60 -4.99 -17.48
CA ARG A 196 6.68 -4.40 -18.49
C ARG A 196 6.96 -4.90 -19.91
N VAL A 197 8.24 -5.05 -20.28
CA VAL A 197 8.64 -5.43 -21.65
C VAL A 197 8.25 -6.88 -21.94
N LYS A 198 8.42 -7.79 -20.98
CA LYS A 198 8.06 -9.21 -21.16
C LYS A 198 6.56 -9.42 -21.34
N CYS A 199 5.71 -8.64 -20.67
CA CYS A 199 4.25 -8.77 -20.76
C CYS A 199 3.71 -8.19 -22.07
N LEU A 200 4.19 -7.01 -22.49
CA LEU A 200 3.80 -6.42 -23.78
C LEU A 200 4.29 -7.26 -24.98
N ASP A 201 5.50 -7.81 -24.92
CA ASP A 201 6.02 -8.69 -25.97
C ASP A 201 5.29 -10.04 -26.04
N SER A 202 4.66 -10.47 -24.96
CA SER A 202 3.84 -11.69 -24.94
C SER A 202 2.45 -11.48 -25.53
N LEU A 203 1.90 -10.26 -25.39
CA LEU A 203 0.61 -9.87 -25.96
C LEU A 203 0.73 -9.60 -27.47
N ALA A 204 1.81 -8.95 -27.90
CA ALA A 204 2.09 -8.68 -29.32
C ALA A 204 2.44 -9.94 -30.13
N ARG A 205 2.68 -11.08 -29.47
CA ARG A 205 2.90 -12.39 -30.10
C ARG A 205 1.64 -13.25 -30.19
N GLN A 206 0.50 -12.76 -29.69
CA GLN A 206 -0.80 -13.44 -29.73
C GLN A 206 -1.83 -12.74 -30.65
N THR A 207 -1.42 -11.65 -31.32
CA THR A 207 -2.17 -10.93 -32.37
C THR A 207 -1.47 -11.09 -33.71
#